data_AF-A0A520GB62-F1
#
_entry.id   AF-A0A520GB62-F1
#
_cell.length_a   1.000
_cell.length_b   1.000
_cell.length_c   1.000
_cell.angle_alpha   90.00
_cell.angle_beta   90.00
_cell.angle_gamma   90.00
#
_symmetry.space_group_name_H-M   'P 1'
#
loop_
_entity.id
_entity.type
_entity.pdbx_description
1 polymer ?
#
loop_
_entity_poly.entity_id
_entity_poly.type
_entity_poly.pdbx_seq_one_letter_code
_entity_poly.pdbx_strand_id
1 'polypeptide(L)' 'MNNALNATHDPALRSWVASANAAGCDFPIQNLPFGRYRPAGTVEAFRIGVAIGDKVLDL' A
#
# COMPACT_ATOMS: atom_id res chain seq x y z
N MET A 1 -2.80 -8.41 25.94
CA MET A 1 -4.10 -8.12 25.28
C MET A 1 -3.89 -8.33 23.79
N ASN A 2 -4.54 -9.32 23.18
CA ASN A 2 -4.38 -9.59 21.75
C ASN A 2 -5.42 -8.76 20.98
N ASN A 3 -4.96 -7.66 20.36
CA ASN A 3 -5.78 -6.60 19.78
C ASN A 3 -6.19 -6.89 18.31
N ALA A 4 -6.47 -8.15 17.98
CA ALA A 4 -6.67 -8.57 16.59
C ALA A 4 -8.03 -8.14 16.05
N LEU A 5 -8.08 -6.95 15.43
CA LEU A 5 -9.26 -6.38 14.76
C LEU A 5 -9.67 -7.22 13.54
N ASN A 6 -8.71 -7.75 12.77
CA ASN A 6 -8.83 -8.79 11.73
C ASN A 6 -7.42 -9.11 11.16
N ALA A 7 -7.34 -9.98 10.14
CA ALA A 7 -6.07 -10.40 9.53
C ALA A 7 -5.26 -9.25 8.87
N THR A 8 -5.88 -8.15 8.44
CA THR A 8 -5.15 -7.03 7.80
C THR A 8 -4.40 -6.15 8.80
N HIS A 9 -4.75 -6.26 10.08
CA HIS A 9 -4.10 -5.51 11.17
C HIS A 9 -3.01 -6.32 11.87
N ASP A 10 -2.71 -7.53 11.40
CA ASP A 10 -1.63 -8.36 11.96
C ASP A 10 -0.27 -7.70 11.65
N PRO A 11 0.51 -7.27 12.67
CA PRO A 11 1.84 -6.70 12.46
C PRO A 11 2.84 -7.69 11.84
N ALA A 12 2.56 -8.99 11.90
CA ALA A 12 3.40 -10.03 11.31
C ALA A 12 3.07 -10.29 9.82
N LEU A 13 1.97 -9.76 9.29
CA LEU A 13 1.60 -9.92 7.88
C LEU A 13 2.63 -9.23 6.98
N ARG A 14 3.06 -9.91 5.91
CA ARG A 14 4.06 -9.41 4.96
C ARG A 14 3.53 -9.40 3.53
N SER A 15 4.03 -8.46 2.74
CA SER A 15 3.73 -8.37 1.31
C SER A 15 4.77 -9.12 0.47
N TRP A 16 4.37 -9.58 -0.71
CA TRP A 16 5.30 -10.01 -1.76
C TRP A 16 6.03 -8.81 -2.40
N VAL A 17 5.50 -7.59 -2.26
CA VAL A 17 6.19 -6.35 -2.61
C VAL A 17 7.28 -6.09 -1.56
N ALA A 18 8.54 -6.32 -1.93
CA ALA A 18 9.67 -6.28 -0.99
C ALA A 18 9.81 -4.94 -0.25
N SER A 19 9.62 -3.81 -0.95
CA SER A 19 9.74 -2.45 -0.40
C SER A 19 8.70 -2.15 0.68
N ALA A 20 7.53 -2.79 0.65
CA ALA A 20 6.49 -2.64 1.67
C ALA A 20 6.86 -3.30 3.01
N ASN A 21 7.89 -4.14 3.05
CA ASN A 21 8.36 -4.79 4.27
C ASN A 21 9.58 -4.09 4.91
N ALA A 22 10.01 -2.94 4.37
CA ALA A 22 11.12 -2.19 4.91
C ALA A 22 10.76 -1.55 6.26
N ALA A 23 11.72 -1.51 7.19
CA ALA A 23 11.53 -0.85 8.48
C ALA A 23 11.26 0.65 8.26
N GLY A 24 10.19 1.17 8.89
CA GLY A 24 9.80 2.58 8.74
C GLY A 24 9.16 2.93 7.39
N CYS A 25 8.75 1.95 6.58
CA CYS A 25 7.99 2.22 5.36
C CYS A 25 6.65 2.89 5.72
N ASP A 26 6.30 3.99 5.03
CA ASP A 26 5.02 4.68 5.19
C ASP A 26 3.84 3.87 4.63
N PHE A 27 4.10 2.98 3.66
CA PHE A 27 3.09 2.21 2.94
C PHE A 27 3.25 0.68 3.11
N PRO A 28 3.21 0.16 4.35
CA PRO A 28 3.24 -1.28 4.58
C PRO A 28 1.88 -1.91 4.21
N ILE A 29 1.82 -3.24 4.18
CA ILE A 29 0.59 -3.99 3.85
C ILE A 29 -0.57 -3.72 4.83
N GLN A 30 -0.27 -3.19 6.01
CA GLN A 30 -1.25 -2.80 7.02
C GLN A 30 -1.88 -1.41 6.76
N ASN A 31 -1.29 -0.57 5.90
CA ASN A 31 -1.77 0.81 5.67
C ASN A 31 -2.73 0.90 4.47
N LEU A 32 -2.29 0.44 3.29
CA LEU A 32 -3.08 0.42 2.04
C LEU A 32 -3.95 1.68 1.80
N PRO A 33 -3.36 2.90 1.78
CA PRO A 33 -4.14 4.11 1.59
C PRO A 33 -4.58 4.24 0.12
N PHE A 34 -5.80 4.74 -0.08
CA PHE A 34 -6.33 5.07 -1.41
C PHE A 34 -5.82 6.43 -1.87
N GLY A 35 -5.51 6.52 -3.16
CA GLY A 35 -5.11 7.77 -3.80
C GLY A 35 -5.56 7.83 -5.26
N ARG A 36 -5.55 9.04 -5.82
CA ARG A 36 -5.66 9.26 -7.26
C ARG A 36 -4.27 9.43 -7.85
N TYR A 37 -3.97 8.69 -8.91
CA TYR A 37 -2.66 8.77 -9.57
C TYR A 37 -2.82 8.78 -11.09
N ARG A 38 -1.76 9.19 -11.77
CA ARG A 38 -1.57 9.00 -13.22
C ARG A 38 -0.07 8.89 -13.50
N PRO A 39 0.36 8.22 -14.57
CA PRO A 39 1.77 8.21 -14.96
C PRO A 39 2.31 9.63 -15.14
N ALA A 40 3.51 9.89 -14.65
CA ALA A 40 4.15 11.19 -14.79
C ALA A 40 4.38 11.52 -16.27
N GLY A 41 4.10 12.76 -16.67
CA GLY A 41 4.29 13.23 -18.05
C GLY A 41 3.21 12.80 -19.04
N THR A 42 2.14 12.13 -18.61
CA THR A 42 1.02 11.77 -19.50
C THR A 42 -0.20 12.68 -19.31
N VAL A 43 -1.06 12.71 -20.33
CA VAL A 43 -2.37 13.38 -20.31
C VAL A 43 -3.51 12.39 -20.01
N GLU A 44 -3.17 11.20 -19.50
CA GLU A 44 -4.15 10.21 -19.09
C GLU A 44 -5.05 10.74 -17.96
N ALA A 45 -6.26 10.18 -17.90
CA ALA A 45 -7.16 10.42 -16.79
C ALA A 45 -6.56 9.89 -15.48
N PHE A 46 -6.87 10.56 -14.36
CA PHE A 46 -6.54 10.04 -13.05
C PHE A 46 -7.31 8.74 -12.77
N ARG A 47 -6.60 7.74 -12.27
CA ARG A 47 -7.15 6.46 -11.80
C ARG A 47 -7.10 6.40 -10.27
N ILE A 48 -7.87 5.49 -9.69
CA ILE A 48 -7.77 5.16 -8.26
C ILE A 48 -6.71 4.08 -8.12
N GLY A 49 -5.86 4.22 -7.12
CA GLY A 49 -4.88 3.19 -6.76
C GLY A 49 -4.65 3.13 -5.27
N VAL A 50 -3.93 2.09 -4.85
CA VAL A 50 -3.53 1.86 -3.46
C VAL A 50 -2.00 1.87 -3.37
N ALA A 51 -1.44 2.66 -2.46
CA ALA A 51 0.01 2.68 -2.24
C ALA A 51 0.48 1.43 -1.49
N ILE A 52 1.56 0.80 -1.96
CA ILE A 52 2.20 -0.35 -1.32
C ILE A 52 3.72 -0.31 -1.56
N GLY A 53 4.48 -0.07 -0.49
CA GLY A 53 5.91 0.18 -0.58
C GLY A 53 6.22 1.36 -1.51
N ASP A 54 7.02 1.11 -2.54
CA ASP A 54 7.39 2.06 -3.59
C ASP A 54 6.58 1.88 -4.89
N LYS A 55 5.39 1.27 -4.79
CA LYS A 55 4.50 0.94 -5.91
C LYS A 55 3.08 1.42 -5.63
N VAL A 56 2.27 1.44 -6.68
CA VAL A 56 0.83 1.68 -6.63
C VAL A 56 0.14 0.50 -7.31
N LEU A 57 -0.84 -0.09 -6.63
CA LEU A 57 -1.77 -1.06 -7.22
C LEU A 57 -2.87 -0.27 -7.96
N ASP A 58 -3.02 -0.52 -9.26
CA ASP A 58 -4.13 0.00 -10.07
C ASP A 58 -5.41 -0.80 -9.77
N LEU A 59 -6.54 -0.11 -9.54
CA LEU A 59 -7.83 -0.74 -9.21
C LEU A 59 -8.77 -0.85 -10.41
#